data_AF-A0AAW6HKY6-F1
#
_entry.id   AF-A0AAW6HKY6-F1
#
_cell.length_a   1.000
_cell.length_b   1.000
_cell.length_c   1.000
_cell.angle_alpha   90.00
_cell.angle_beta   90.00
_cell.angle_gamma   90.00
#
_symmetry.space_group_name_H-M   'P 1'
#
loop_
_entity.id
_entity.type
_entity.pdbx_description
1 polymer ?
#
loop_
_entity_poly.entity_id
_entity_poly.type
_entity_poly.pdbx_seq_one_letter_code
_entity_poly.pdbx_strand_id
1 'polypeptide(L)'
;MKPIYNVWILLFCLTFSSCYNEDIINPTPDPLALAGGFEFPQGNNSWDNDVMKIYQDFGVKIIYKDITEKDLNKNWTNGGVGSSSRVFENCLNDEMGAFYITFMKNHIFPYLNREVTDRVFPMYWYMVYNYSVFTSIIPGVLEYYVALPEHDDGQTDCWITCFWGDKAHSTYDDPITGWKTPIAGNKDSFTIRRFKIIDEVINTAIANGNIIIPEDEFDAGFDHLTPIVRSEDIESKADPNYYLKRGYPGNVNSLSGKHSKPDSDNPPTAKETFIGYLQIAMRHTKEEREVMFPSATYPFLSTKFDFVTNYLKKYNIDLEAIAKGPEDWDIKPYPELPKTDEGDGDDDDPWGDWGDW
;
A
#
# COMPACT_ATOMS: atom_id res chain seq x y z
N MET A 1 75.11 -14.70 -6.42
CA MET A 1 73.92 -14.57 -5.53
C MET A 1 72.91 -13.66 -6.22
N LYS A 2 71.90 -14.23 -6.90
CA LYS A 2 70.71 -13.55 -7.49
C LYS A 2 69.76 -14.45 -8.30
N PRO A 3 69.97 -15.78 -8.53
CA PRO A 3 68.93 -16.59 -9.16
C PRO A 3 68.11 -17.43 -8.17
N ILE A 4 68.56 -17.58 -6.91
CA ILE A 4 67.90 -18.46 -5.93
C ILE A 4 66.67 -17.79 -5.30
N TYR A 5 66.65 -16.46 -5.13
CA TYR A 5 65.49 -15.77 -4.55
C TYR A 5 64.24 -15.78 -5.44
N ASN A 6 64.40 -15.87 -6.77
CA ASN A 6 63.26 -15.91 -7.69
C ASN A 6 62.56 -17.28 -7.69
N VAL A 7 63.26 -18.37 -7.34
CA VAL A 7 62.66 -19.71 -7.25
C VAL A 7 61.82 -19.84 -5.96
N TRP A 8 62.25 -19.22 -4.87
CA TRP A 8 61.50 -19.24 -3.60
C TRP A 8 60.27 -18.33 -3.62
N ILE A 9 60.29 -17.22 -4.36
CA ILE A 9 59.10 -16.36 -4.55
C ILE A 9 58.06 -17.06 -5.44
N LEU A 10 58.48 -17.79 -6.48
CA LEU A 10 57.57 -18.53 -7.36
C LEU A 10 56.96 -19.77 -6.67
N LEU A 11 57.68 -20.39 -5.74
CA LEU A 11 57.16 -21.49 -4.92
C LEU A 11 56.14 -21.01 -3.86
N PHE A 12 56.26 -19.77 -3.39
CA PHE A 12 55.32 -19.16 -2.43
C PHE A 12 54.04 -18.63 -3.10
N CYS A 13 54.07 -18.36 -4.41
CA CYS A 13 52.87 -17.99 -5.18
C CYS A 13 51.99 -19.19 -5.55
N LEU A 14 52.53 -20.42 -5.56
CA LEU A 14 51.76 -21.64 -5.87
C LEU A 14 51.00 -22.21 -4.66
N THR A 15 51.24 -21.70 -3.44
CA THR A 15 50.50 -22.12 -2.24
C THR A 15 49.21 -21.32 -1.98
N PHE A 16 48.88 -20.35 -2.84
CA PHE A 16 47.60 -19.64 -2.81
C PHE A 16 46.65 -19.99 -3.96
N SER A 17 47.02 -20.97 -4.80
CA SER A 17 46.06 -21.65 -5.67
C SER A 17 45.36 -22.75 -4.88
N SER A 18 44.62 -22.38 -3.84
CA SER A 18 43.55 -23.26 -3.39
C SER A 18 42.53 -23.27 -4.53
N CYS A 19 42.61 -24.27 -5.41
CA CYS A 19 41.43 -24.74 -6.11
C CYS A 19 40.50 -25.27 -5.01
N TYR A 20 39.77 -24.35 -4.37
CA TYR A 20 38.50 -24.71 -3.79
C TYR A 20 37.71 -25.25 -4.97
N ASN A 21 37.49 -26.57 -4.98
CA ASN A 21 36.25 -27.05 -5.54
C ASN A 21 35.21 -26.41 -4.64
N GLU A 22 34.67 -25.28 -5.08
CA GLU A 22 33.38 -24.86 -4.57
C GLU A 22 32.47 -26.06 -4.86
N ASP A 23 31.88 -26.60 -3.80
CA ASP A 23 30.84 -27.60 -3.97
C ASP A 23 29.88 -27.02 -5.02
N ILE A 24 29.50 -27.84 -5.99
CA ILE A 24 28.46 -27.45 -6.95
C ILE A 24 27.31 -26.96 -6.09
N ILE A 25 27.05 -25.65 -6.12
CA ILE A 25 25.84 -25.08 -5.54
C ILE A 25 24.73 -25.64 -6.41
N ASN A 26 24.23 -26.80 -6.03
CA ASN A 26 22.98 -27.30 -6.56
C ASN A 26 21.98 -26.19 -6.22
N PRO A 27 21.34 -25.55 -7.21
CA PRO A 27 20.31 -24.57 -6.91
C PRO A 27 19.30 -25.28 -6.01
N THR A 28 19.23 -24.83 -4.76
CA THR A 28 18.22 -25.27 -3.83
C THR A 28 16.87 -25.05 -4.51
N PRO A 29 15.91 -25.99 -4.43
CA PRO A 29 14.56 -25.74 -4.92
C PRO A 29 14.06 -24.44 -4.28
N ASP A 30 13.94 -23.40 -5.10
CA ASP A 30 13.64 -22.01 -4.76
C ASP A 30 14.34 -21.45 -3.48
N PRO A 31 15.43 -20.67 -3.62
CA PRO A 31 16.08 -20.01 -2.49
C PRO A 31 15.12 -19.18 -1.63
N LEU A 32 14.01 -18.68 -2.19
CA LEU A 32 12.99 -17.93 -1.45
C LEU A 32 12.08 -18.82 -0.61
N ALA A 33 11.90 -20.10 -0.96
CA ALA A 33 11.07 -21.01 -0.18
C ALA A 33 11.72 -21.34 1.18
N LEU A 34 13.05 -21.48 1.21
CA LEU A 34 13.84 -21.73 2.43
C LEU A 34 14.44 -20.46 3.05
N ALA A 35 14.50 -19.35 2.32
CA ALA A 35 14.84 -18.06 2.90
C ALA A 35 13.65 -17.54 3.71
N GLY A 36 13.88 -17.36 5.00
CA GLY A 36 12.93 -16.71 5.88
C GLY A 36 12.73 -17.39 7.22
N GLY A 37 12.55 -16.60 8.27
CA GLY A 37 12.39 -17.09 9.65
C GLY A 37 11.04 -17.75 9.95
N PHE A 38 10.14 -17.84 8.97
CA PHE A 38 8.79 -18.38 9.13
C PHE A 38 8.63 -19.73 8.43
N GLU A 39 7.92 -20.65 9.08
CA GLU A 39 7.34 -21.81 8.40
C GLU A 39 6.31 -21.34 7.37
N PHE A 40 6.28 -21.96 6.19
CA PHE A 40 5.39 -21.53 5.10
C PHE A 40 4.88 -22.73 4.28
N PRO A 41 3.55 -22.91 4.08
CA PRO A 41 2.48 -22.08 4.66
C PRO A 41 2.43 -22.24 6.18
N GLN A 42 1.86 -21.26 6.87
CA GLN A 42 1.87 -21.24 8.33
C GLN A 42 0.88 -22.22 8.98
N GLY A 43 -0.10 -22.74 8.23
CA GLY A 43 -1.14 -23.62 8.73
C GLY A 43 -1.61 -24.66 7.71
N ASN A 44 -2.69 -25.34 8.07
CA ASN A 44 -3.38 -26.33 7.23
C ASN A 44 -4.88 -26.03 7.09
N ASN A 45 -5.27 -24.78 7.32
CA ASN A 45 -6.63 -24.30 7.08
C ASN A 45 -6.97 -24.39 5.58
N SER A 46 -8.26 -24.38 5.24
CA SER A 46 -8.70 -24.48 3.84
C SER A 46 -8.14 -23.35 2.95
N TRP A 47 -7.95 -22.16 3.54
CA TRP A 47 -7.43 -20.96 2.89
C TRP A 47 -5.89 -20.89 2.83
N ASP A 48 -5.14 -21.75 3.52
CA ASP A 48 -3.68 -21.80 3.38
C ASP A 48 -3.25 -22.24 1.96
N ASN A 49 -4.10 -22.99 1.25
CA ASN A 49 -3.89 -23.29 -0.16
C ASN A 49 -3.91 -22.03 -1.04
N ASP A 50 -4.74 -21.05 -0.67
CA ASP A 50 -4.80 -19.76 -1.37
C ASP A 50 -3.54 -18.93 -1.09
N VAL A 51 -3.03 -18.96 0.14
CA VAL A 51 -1.73 -18.36 0.50
C VAL A 51 -0.59 -18.97 -0.33
N MET A 52 -0.56 -20.29 -0.46
CA MET A 52 0.45 -20.98 -1.28
C MET A 52 0.34 -20.61 -2.76
N LYS A 53 -0.88 -20.51 -3.27
CA LYS A 53 -1.10 -20.10 -4.67
C LYS A 53 -0.62 -18.67 -4.90
N ILE A 54 -0.92 -17.75 -4.00
CA ILE A 54 -0.43 -16.36 -4.07
C ILE A 54 1.11 -16.35 -4.09
N TYR A 55 1.77 -17.13 -3.24
CA TYR A 55 3.23 -17.23 -3.27
C TYR A 55 3.74 -17.78 -4.61
N GLN A 56 3.12 -18.82 -5.16
CA GLN A 56 3.53 -19.40 -6.43
C GLN A 56 3.35 -18.42 -7.60
N ASP A 57 2.25 -17.66 -7.60
CA ASP A 57 1.92 -16.73 -8.69
C ASP A 57 2.66 -15.38 -8.57
N PHE A 58 2.90 -14.91 -7.33
CA PHE A 58 3.38 -13.56 -7.05
C PHE A 58 4.64 -13.48 -6.19
N GLY A 59 5.20 -14.61 -5.74
CA GLY A 59 6.48 -14.68 -5.02
C GLY A 59 6.52 -13.98 -3.66
N VAL A 60 5.37 -13.57 -3.11
CA VAL A 60 5.24 -12.94 -1.80
C VAL A 60 4.66 -13.92 -0.79
N LYS A 61 5.27 -14.01 0.39
CA LYS A 61 4.77 -14.85 1.48
C LYS A 61 3.83 -14.04 2.35
N ILE A 62 2.57 -14.46 2.44
CA ILE A 62 1.61 -13.87 3.38
C ILE A 62 1.81 -14.53 4.75
N ILE A 63 2.11 -13.71 5.77
CA ILE A 63 2.38 -14.15 7.14
C ILE A 63 1.31 -13.55 8.05
N TYR A 64 0.64 -14.38 8.85
CA TYR A 64 -0.50 -14.00 9.69
C TYR A 64 -0.38 -14.43 11.17
N LYS A 65 0.64 -15.22 11.51
CA LYS A 65 0.93 -15.63 12.90
C LYS A 65 2.43 -15.66 13.18
N ASP A 66 2.79 -15.85 14.46
CA ASP A 66 4.17 -15.92 14.94
C ASP A 66 5.02 -14.67 14.63
N ILE A 67 4.39 -13.56 14.25
CA ILE A 67 5.04 -12.27 14.00
C ILE A 67 5.44 -11.67 15.35
N THR A 68 6.67 -11.22 15.46
CA THR A 68 7.26 -10.69 16.69
C THR A 68 7.62 -9.21 16.56
N GLU A 69 7.77 -8.50 17.67
CA GLU A 69 8.16 -7.09 17.65
C GLU A 69 9.43 -6.82 16.83
N LYS A 70 10.36 -7.78 16.80
CA LYS A 70 11.62 -7.66 16.04
C LYS A 70 11.41 -7.67 14.53
N ASP A 71 10.29 -8.21 14.06
CA ASP A 71 9.97 -8.24 12.64
C ASP A 71 9.55 -6.86 12.13
N LEU A 72 8.87 -6.06 12.98
CA LEU A 72 8.34 -4.74 12.60
C LEU A 72 9.08 -3.54 13.22
N ASN A 73 9.86 -3.75 14.29
CA ASN A 73 10.65 -2.71 14.98
C ASN A 73 12.17 -2.93 14.80
N LYS A 74 12.63 -2.94 13.55
CA LYS A 74 14.06 -3.10 13.21
C LYS A 74 14.81 -1.76 13.31
N ASN A 75 14.90 -1.19 14.51
CA ASN A 75 15.50 0.14 14.67
C ASN A 75 17.04 0.07 14.70
N TRP A 76 17.70 0.63 13.68
CA TRP A 76 19.12 1.00 13.70
C TRP A 76 19.35 2.53 13.81
N THR A 77 18.28 3.35 13.80
CA THR A 77 18.37 4.82 13.73
C THR A 77 17.45 5.61 14.70
N ASN A 78 17.04 5.07 15.85
CA ASN A 78 16.28 5.85 16.85
C ASN A 78 17.16 6.97 17.48
N GLY A 79 17.26 8.10 16.78
CA GLY A 79 18.00 9.31 17.16
C GLY A 79 17.15 10.58 17.18
N GLY A 80 15.83 10.45 17.35
CA GLY A 80 14.88 11.56 17.49
C GLY A 80 14.47 11.84 18.93
N VAL A 81 13.90 13.02 19.19
CA VAL A 81 13.32 13.39 20.49
C VAL A 81 11.94 12.71 20.60
N GLY A 82 11.85 11.69 21.46
CA GLY A 82 10.67 10.83 21.63
C GLY A 82 10.91 9.40 21.14
N SER A 83 10.38 8.41 21.86
CA SER A 83 10.43 7.02 21.43
C SER A 83 9.14 6.69 20.68
N SER A 84 9.27 6.24 19.43
CA SER A 84 8.16 5.62 18.71
C SER A 84 8.45 4.14 18.46
N SER A 85 7.40 3.33 18.56
CA SER A 85 7.44 1.90 18.27
C SER A 85 6.16 1.48 17.60
N ARG A 86 6.26 0.48 16.73
CA ARG A 86 5.14 -0.22 16.14
C ARG A 86 4.58 -1.19 17.17
N VAL A 87 3.27 -1.12 17.40
CA VAL A 87 2.52 -2.02 18.27
C VAL A 87 1.51 -2.77 17.41
N PHE A 88 1.36 -4.06 17.67
CA PHE A 88 0.45 -4.94 16.93
C PHE A 88 0.26 -6.26 17.68
N GLU A 89 -0.72 -7.01 17.22
CA GLU A 89 -0.97 -8.39 17.59
C GLU A 89 -1.05 -9.26 16.32
N ASN A 90 -0.86 -10.56 16.46
CA ASN A 90 -1.10 -11.52 15.38
C ASN A 90 -2.61 -11.64 15.11
N CYS A 91 -3.00 -12.30 14.01
CA CYS A 91 -4.42 -12.60 13.78
C CYS A 91 -5.01 -13.35 14.99
N LEU A 92 -6.16 -12.87 15.47
CA LEU A 92 -6.74 -13.32 16.72
C LEU A 92 -7.43 -14.70 16.62
N ASN A 93 -7.88 -15.06 15.42
CA ASN A 93 -8.59 -16.30 15.15
C ASN A 93 -8.52 -16.67 13.65
N ASP A 94 -8.93 -17.91 13.33
CA ASP A 94 -8.93 -18.43 11.96
C ASP A 94 -9.92 -17.70 11.04
N GLU A 95 -11.02 -17.13 11.57
CA GLU A 95 -11.99 -16.37 10.77
C GLU A 95 -11.39 -15.07 10.26
N MET A 96 -10.60 -14.38 11.10
CA MET A 96 -9.87 -13.18 10.73
C MET A 96 -8.82 -13.51 9.66
N GLY A 97 -8.05 -14.59 9.85
CA GLY A 97 -7.12 -15.10 8.85
C GLY A 97 -7.83 -15.40 7.51
N ALA A 98 -8.95 -16.13 7.56
CA ALA A 98 -9.77 -16.44 6.40
C ALA A 98 -10.25 -15.17 5.68
N PHE A 99 -10.69 -14.15 6.41
CA PHE A 99 -11.11 -12.88 5.83
C PHE A 99 -9.96 -12.17 5.12
N TYR A 100 -8.81 -12.01 5.78
CA TYR A 100 -7.63 -11.37 5.17
C TYR A 100 -7.27 -12.08 3.86
N ILE A 101 -7.12 -13.40 3.89
CA ILE A 101 -6.73 -14.16 2.70
C ILE A 101 -7.79 -14.10 1.60
N THR A 102 -9.08 -14.18 1.96
CA THR A 102 -10.17 -14.05 1.00
C THR A 102 -10.18 -12.67 0.36
N PHE A 103 -9.95 -11.60 1.13
CA PHE A 103 -9.83 -10.25 0.61
C PHE A 103 -8.65 -10.14 -0.35
N MET A 104 -7.46 -10.63 0.02
CA MET A 104 -6.30 -10.61 -0.87
C MET A 104 -6.57 -11.37 -2.17
N LYS A 105 -7.13 -12.58 -2.08
CA LYS A 105 -7.44 -13.46 -3.21
C LYS A 105 -8.50 -12.90 -4.15
N ASN A 106 -9.52 -12.20 -3.64
CA ASN A 106 -10.68 -11.77 -4.45
C ASN A 106 -10.64 -10.28 -4.80
N HIS A 107 -10.04 -9.45 -3.94
CA HIS A 107 -10.02 -8.00 -4.10
C HIS A 107 -8.66 -7.46 -4.57
N ILE A 108 -7.55 -8.17 -4.37
CA ILE A 108 -6.22 -7.63 -4.71
C ILE A 108 -5.60 -8.37 -5.91
N PHE A 109 -5.22 -9.63 -5.70
CA PHE A 109 -4.43 -10.38 -6.68
C PHE A 109 -5.10 -10.67 -8.04
N PRO A 110 -6.44 -10.74 -8.19
CA PRO A 110 -7.06 -10.92 -9.50
C PRO A 110 -6.82 -9.76 -10.48
N TYR A 111 -6.44 -8.60 -9.95
CA TYR A 111 -6.21 -7.39 -10.74
C TYR A 111 -4.73 -7.09 -10.98
N LEU A 112 -3.86 -7.98 -10.50
CA LEU A 112 -2.41 -7.85 -10.59
C LEU A 112 -1.83 -9.03 -11.35
N ASN A 113 -0.59 -8.88 -11.79
CA ASN A 113 0.16 -9.94 -12.45
C ASN A 113 1.64 -9.86 -12.10
N ARG A 114 2.35 -10.97 -12.29
CA ARG A 114 3.75 -11.10 -11.88
C ARG A 114 4.67 -10.07 -12.55
N GLU A 115 4.43 -9.68 -13.79
CA GLU A 115 5.25 -8.69 -14.51
C GLU A 115 5.19 -7.32 -13.84
N VAL A 116 4.00 -6.90 -13.42
CA VAL A 116 3.82 -5.64 -12.69
C VAL A 116 4.38 -5.71 -11.27
N THR A 117 4.24 -6.86 -10.60
CA THR A 117 4.61 -6.99 -9.18
C THR A 117 6.04 -7.46 -8.92
N ASP A 118 6.79 -7.87 -9.95
CA ASP A 118 8.17 -8.30 -9.80
C ASP A 118 9.05 -7.15 -9.30
N ARG A 119 9.87 -7.36 -8.28
CA ARG A 119 10.61 -6.27 -7.60
C ARG A 119 9.71 -5.18 -6.96
N VAL A 120 8.41 -5.40 -6.84
CA VAL A 120 7.48 -4.52 -6.08
C VAL A 120 7.22 -5.11 -4.71
N PHE A 121 6.81 -6.38 -4.66
CA PHE A 121 6.54 -7.01 -3.39
C PHE A 121 7.83 -7.34 -2.62
N PRO A 122 7.88 -7.03 -1.32
CA PRO A 122 8.90 -7.57 -0.44
C PRO A 122 8.70 -9.08 -0.25
N MET A 123 9.62 -9.70 0.48
CA MET A 123 9.52 -11.13 0.79
C MET A 123 8.26 -11.46 1.61
N TYR A 124 7.88 -10.58 2.55
CA TYR A 124 6.76 -10.79 3.46
C TYR A 124 5.69 -9.73 3.35
N TRP A 125 4.44 -10.19 3.37
CA TRP A 125 3.27 -9.36 3.60
C TRP A 125 2.55 -9.83 4.86
N TYR A 126 2.63 -9.03 5.92
CA TYR A 126 2.07 -9.34 7.22
C TYR A 126 0.59 -8.97 7.31
N MET A 127 -0.21 -9.86 7.86
CA MET A 127 -1.60 -9.64 8.25
C MET A 127 -1.66 -9.61 9.77
N VAL A 128 -2.08 -8.47 10.34
CA VAL A 128 -1.97 -8.21 11.78
C VAL A 128 -3.26 -7.61 12.34
N TYR A 129 -3.32 -7.50 13.67
CA TYR A 129 -4.37 -6.82 14.42
C TYR A 129 -3.76 -5.67 15.24
N ASN A 130 -4.54 -4.63 15.59
CA ASN A 130 -4.09 -3.52 16.44
C ASN A 130 -2.87 -2.74 15.93
N TYR A 131 -2.59 -2.78 14.61
CA TYR A 131 -1.38 -2.16 14.07
C TYR A 131 -1.40 -0.65 14.23
N SER A 132 -0.44 -0.11 14.99
CA SER A 132 -0.38 1.30 15.32
C SER A 132 1.06 1.76 15.58
N VAL A 133 1.28 3.07 15.47
CA VAL A 133 2.47 3.72 16.04
C VAL A 133 2.13 4.20 17.43
N PHE A 134 2.80 3.65 18.43
CA PHE A 134 2.86 4.24 19.76
C PHE A 134 3.93 5.33 19.78
N THR A 135 3.58 6.51 20.28
CA THR A 135 4.53 7.60 20.50
C THR A 135 4.44 8.08 21.94
N SER A 136 5.59 8.13 22.62
CA SER A 136 5.75 8.74 23.94
C SER A 136 6.68 9.95 23.85
N ILE A 137 6.11 11.15 23.99
CA ILE A 137 6.88 12.41 24.05
C ILE A 137 7.31 12.69 25.50
N ILE A 138 6.37 12.57 26.44
CA ILE A 138 6.61 12.63 27.88
C ILE A 138 6.01 11.35 28.47
N PRO A 139 6.83 10.41 28.96
CA PRO A 139 6.36 9.14 29.49
C PRO A 139 5.25 9.33 30.53
N GLY A 140 4.12 8.64 30.34
CA GLY A 140 2.94 8.69 31.19
C GLY A 140 2.12 10.00 31.15
N VAL A 141 2.49 10.97 30.32
CA VAL A 141 1.79 12.27 30.23
C VAL A 141 1.31 12.57 28.81
N LEU A 142 2.18 12.34 27.83
CA LEU A 142 1.88 12.60 26.43
C LEU A 142 2.25 11.37 25.60
N GLU A 143 1.33 10.41 25.65
CA GLU A 143 1.38 9.13 24.98
C GLU A 143 0.14 8.98 24.10
N TYR A 144 0.33 8.53 22.86
CA TYR A 144 -0.77 8.33 21.93
C TYR A 144 -0.45 7.23 20.93
N TYR A 145 -1.51 6.63 20.40
CA TYR A 145 -1.50 5.62 19.36
C TYR A 145 -2.10 6.20 18.08
N VAL A 146 -1.40 6.05 16.98
CA VAL A 146 -1.90 6.34 15.63
C VAL A 146 -2.14 5.02 14.91
N ALA A 147 -3.40 4.71 14.62
CA ALA A 147 -3.75 3.52 13.85
C ALA A 147 -3.08 3.55 12.47
N LEU A 148 -2.51 2.41 12.08
CA LEU A 148 -1.90 2.19 10.77
C LEU A 148 -2.66 1.08 10.04
N PRO A 149 -3.32 1.37 8.92
CA PRO A 149 -3.93 0.33 8.10
C PRO A 149 -2.90 -0.45 7.28
N GLU A 150 -1.74 0.11 6.97
CA GLU A 150 -0.69 -0.56 6.19
C GLU A 150 0.71 -0.13 6.64
N HIS A 151 1.73 -0.73 6.05
CA HIS A 151 3.12 -0.38 6.31
C HIS A 151 3.38 1.11 6.08
N ASP A 152 4.36 1.66 6.80
CA ASP A 152 4.81 3.02 6.58
C ASP A 152 5.99 3.07 5.60
N ASP A 153 6.26 4.25 5.04
CA ASP A 153 7.36 4.48 4.07
C ASP A 153 8.76 4.11 4.62
N GLY A 154 8.93 4.01 5.94
CA GLY A 154 10.17 3.57 6.58
C GLY A 154 10.38 2.06 6.56
N GLN A 155 9.33 1.28 6.31
CA GLN A 155 9.34 -0.19 6.30
C GLN A 155 9.50 -0.73 4.88
N THR A 156 10.73 -0.68 4.36
CA THR A 156 11.02 -1.10 2.98
C THR A 156 11.17 -2.61 2.78
N ASP A 157 11.33 -3.39 3.86
CA ASP A 157 11.61 -4.82 3.80
C ASP A 157 10.38 -5.72 4.01
N CYS A 158 9.22 -5.13 4.28
CA CYS A 158 7.96 -5.85 4.43
C CYS A 158 6.76 -4.96 4.14
N TRP A 159 5.66 -5.60 3.75
CA TRP A 159 4.35 -4.95 3.65
C TRP A 159 3.46 -5.44 4.77
N ILE A 160 2.50 -4.61 5.17
CA ILE A 160 1.61 -4.90 6.30
C ILE A 160 0.20 -4.52 5.90
N THR A 161 -0.78 -5.28 6.34
CA THR A 161 -2.19 -4.94 6.22
C THR A 161 -2.90 -5.24 7.52
N CYS A 162 -3.57 -4.21 8.02
CA CYS A 162 -4.42 -4.25 9.20
C CYS A 162 -5.80 -3.73 8.82
N PHE A 163 -6.84 -4.52 9.07
CA PHE A 163 -8.24 -4.16 8.87
C PHE A 163 -8.95 -3.83 10.17
N TRP A 164 -8.41 -4.23 11.32
CA TRP A 164 -9.08 -4.06 12.61
C TRP A 164 -8.13 -3.76 13.74
N GLY A 165 -8.69 -3.12 14.76
CA GLY A 165 -8.08 -2.94 16.05
C GLY A 165 -9.11 -2.44 17.07
N ASP A 166 -8.65 -2.26 18.29
CA ASP A 166 -9.40 -1.75 19.42
C ASP A 166 -9.16 -0.25 19.57
N LYS A 167 -10.11 0.43 20.21
CA LYS A 167 -10.02 1.87 20.48
C LYS A 167 -8.76 2.24 21.29
N ALA A 168 -8.24 1.34 22.13
CA ALA A 168 -7.01 1.57 22.88
C ALA A 168 -5.78 1.82 21.98
N HIS A 169 -5.80 1.30 20.74
CA HIS A 169 -4.70 1.42 19.77
C HIS A 169 -4.97 2.50 18.70
N SER A 170 -5.96 3.38 18.93
CA SER A 170 -6.27 4.51 18.06
C SER A 170 -6.77 5.70 18.90
N THR A 171 -5.87 6.63 19.22
CA THR A 171 -6.20 7.77 20.09
C THR A 171 -7.15 8.76 19.44
N TYR A 172 -7.06 8.97 18.12
CA TYR A 172 -7.77 10.04 17.42
C TYR A 172 -9.00 9.58 16.64
N ASP A 173 -8.94 8.38 16.06
CA ASP A 173 -9.98 7.85 15.18
C ASP A 173 -10.69 6.68 15.84
N ASP A 174 -11.97 6.49 15.54
CA ASP A 174 -12.64 5.23 15.86
C ASP A 174 -11.98 4.07 15.08
N PRO A 175 -12.07 2.82 15.57
CA PRO A 175 -11.41 1.70 14.93
C PRO A 175 -11.72 1.50 13.44
N ILE A 176 -12.98 1.66 13.03
CA ILE A 176 -13.36 1.46 11.63
C ILE A 176 -12.67 2.49 10.74
N THR A 177 -12.64 3.75 11.19
CA THR A 177 -11.99 4.85 10.47
C THR A 177 -10.47 4.71 10.48
N GLY A 178 -9.86 4.37 11.62
CA GLY A 178 -8.40 4.28 11.78
C GLY A 178 -7.78 3.22 10.86
N TRP A 179 -8.37 2.03 10.81
CA TRP A 179 -7.86 0.91 10.00
C TRP A 179 -8.52 0.76 8.63
N LYS A 180 -9.43 1.67 8.26
CA LYS A 180 -10.17 1.62 6.97
C LYS A 180 -10.79 0.25 6.73
N THR A 181 -11.43 -0.26 7.77
CA THR A 181 -12.02 -1.60 7.82
C THR A 181 -13.02 -1.80 6.67
N PRO A 182 -12.94 -2.89 5.89
CA PRO A 182 -14.03 -3.29 5.00
C PRO A 182 -15.24 -3.70 5.85
N ILE A 183 -16.38 -3.05 5.66
CA ILE A 183 -17.58 -3.21 6.49
C ILE A 183 -18.59 -4.07 5.74
N ALA A 184 -19.07 -5.15 6.37
CA ALA A 184 -20.10 -6.03 5.82
C ALA A 184 -21.31 -5.24 5.29
N GLY A 185 -21.75 -5.54 4.08
CA GLY A 185 -22.87 -4.83 3.45
C GLY A 185 -22.56 -3.43 2.92
N ASN A 186 -21.34 -2.90 3.08
CA ASN A 186 -20.91 -1.61 2.54
C ASN A 186 -19.85 -1.80 1.44
N LYS A 187 -20.30 -1.88 0.18
CA LYS A 187 -19.41 -2.08 -0.97
C LYS A 187 -18.32 -1.01 -1.10
N ASP A 188 -18.61 0.23 -0.73
CA ASP A 188 -17.65 1.33 -0.90
C ASP A 188 -16.42 1.16 0.01
N SER A 189 -16.61 0.63 1.23
CA SER A 189 -15.49 0.33 2.14
C SER A 189 -14.51 -0.70 1.55
N PHE A 190 -15.02 -1.75 0.91
CA PHE A 190 -14.21 -2.75 0.20
C PHE A 190 -13.51 -2.14 -1.03
N THR A 191 -14.21 -1.26 -1.76
CA THR A 191 -13.63 -0.55 -2.92
C THR A 191 -12.51 0.39 -2.51
N ILE A 192 -12.68 1.17 -1.43
CA ILE A 192 -11.62 2.03 -0.88
C ILE A 192 -10.41 1.19 -0.47
N ARG A 193 -10.64 0.08 0.24
CA ARG A 193 -9.53 -0.76 0.71
C ARG A 193 -8.77 -1.42 -0.43
N ARG A 194 -9.49 -1.90 -1.46
CA ARG A 194 -8.89 -2.42 -2.69
C ARG A 194 -8.09 -1.35 -3.43
N PHE A 195 -8.70 -0.19 -3.66
CA PHE A 195 -8.06 0.94 -4.32
C PHE A 195 -6.74 1.29 -3.64
N LYS A 196 -6.75 1.43 -2.31
CA LYS A 196 -5.58 1.80 -1.53
C LYS A 196 -4.39 0.87 -1.76
N ILE A 197 -4.62 -0.44 -1.60
CA ILE A 197 -3.57 -1.45 -1.75
C ILE A 197 -3.09 -1.53 -3.20
N ILE A 198 -3.99 -1.52 -4.18
CA ILE A 198 -3.60 -1.62 -5.59
C ILE A 198 -2.90 -0.34 -6.08
N ASP A 199 -3.32 0.84 -5.61
CA ASP A 199 -2.67 2.11 -5.91
C ASP A 199 -1.22 2.12 -5.44
N GLU A 200 -0.97 1.62 -4.23
CA GLU A 200 0.39 1.46 -3.69
C GLU A 200 1.25 0.49 -4.53
N VAL A 201 0.68 -0.65 -4.94
CA VAL A 201 1.35 -1.60 -5.86
C VAL A 201 1.71 -0.93 -7.17
N ILE A 202 0.76 -0.25 -7.81
CA ILE A 202 0.96 0.33 -9.13
C ILE A 202 1.92 1.53 -9.07
N ASN A 203 1.84 2.39 -8.06
CA ASN A 203 2.79 3.49 -7.90
C ASN A 203 4.21 2.97 -7.63
N THR A 204 4.36 1.92 -6.83
CA THR A 204 5.66 1.25 -6.63
C THR A 204 6.17 0.60 -7.92
N ALA A 205 5.28 -0.03 -8.69
CA ALA A 205 5.62 -0.58 -10.00
C ALA A 205 6.10 0.48 -11.00
N ILE A 206 5.48 1.67 -10.99
CA ILE A 206 5.91 2.83 -11.77
C ILE A 206 7.30 3.31 -11.29
N ALA A 207 7.49 3.45 -9.98
CA ALA A 207 8.76 3.88 -9.39
C ALA A 207 9.92 2.94 -9.73
N ASN A 208 9.64 1.62 -9.76
CA ASN A 208 10.63 0.58 -10.07
C ASN A 208 10.82 0.32 -11.58
N GLY A 209 10.08 1.06 -12.43
CA GLY A 209 10.18 0.99 -13.89
C GLY A 209 9.49 -0.22 -14.52
N ASN A 210 8.64 -0.94 -13.78
CA ASN A 210 7.84 -2.03 -14.32
C ASN A 210 6.70 -1.52 -15.19
N ILE A 211 6.15 -0.35 -14.83
CA ILE A 211 5.21 0.40 -15.64
C ILE A 211 5.89 1.72 -16.04
N ILE A 212 6.01 1.97 -17.34
CA ILE A 212 6.60 3.20 -17.85
C ILE A 212 5.46 4.13 -18.27
N ILE A 213 5.42 5.34 -17.69
CA ILE A 213 4.44 6.35 -18.06
C ILE A 213 4.79 6.89 -19.46
N PRO A 214 3.85 6.88 -20.41
CA PRO A 214 4.07 7.37 -21.77
C PRO A 214 3.92 8.90 -21.78
N GLU A 215 4.84 9.61 -21.13
CA GLU A 215 4.70 11.04 -20.89
C GLU A 215 4.48 11.80 -22.19
N ASP A 216 5.28 11.62 -23.24
CA ASP A 216 5.12 12.35 -24.50
C ASP A 216 3.74 12.14 -25.17
N GLU A 217 3.24 10.91 -25.25
CA GLU A 217 1.94 10.64 -25.87
C GLU A 217 0.76 11.07 -25.00
N PHE A 218 0.89 10.89 -23.68
CA PHE A 218 -0.11 11.35 -22.74
C PHE A 218 -0.16 12.87 -22.64
N ASP A 219 0.99 13.54 -22.72
CA ASP A 219 1.12 14.98 -22.50
C ASP A 219 0.60 15.81 -23.68
N ALA A 220 0.44 15.19 -24.84
CA ALA A 220 -0.06 15.83 -26.04
C ALA A 220 -1.38 16.60 -25.79
N GLY A 221 -1.32 17.93 -25.93
CA GLY A 221 -2.46 18.83 -25.77
C GLY A 221 -2.64 19.43 -24.37
N PHE A 222 -1.82 19.06 -23.39
CA PHE A 222 -1.76 19.75 -22.11
C PHE A 222 -0.96 21.05 -22.21
N ASP A 223 -1.28 22.02 -21.34
CA ASP A 223 -0.47 23.22 -21.11
C ASP A 223 -0.24 23.35 -19.61
N HIS A 224 0.98 23.00 -19.19
CA HIS A 224 1.40 22.99 -17.79
C HIS A 224 2.00 24.32 -17.33
N LEU A 225 2.01 25.35 -18.18
CA LEU A 225 2.64 26.63 -17.89
C LEU A 225 1.62 27.68 -17.46
N THR A 226 0.43 27.67 -18.05
CA THR A 226 -0.61 28.65 -17.72
C THR A 226 -1.36 28.25 -16.44
N PRO A 227 -1.50 29.15 -15.45
CA PRO A 227 -2.28 28.87 -14.25
C PRO A 227 -3.72 28.43 -14.55
N ILE A 228 -4.22 27.45 -13.79
CA ILE A 228 -5.59 26.95 -13.87
C ILE A 228 -6.51 27.69 -12.91
N VAL A 229 -7.78 27.80 -13.30
CA VAL A 229 -8.86 28.29 -12.44
C VAL A 229 -9.55 27.10 -11.79
N ARG A 230 -9.65 27.09 -10.45
CA ARG A 230 -10.16 25.95 -9.68
C ARG A 230 -11.42 26.22 -8.87
N SER A 231 -11.89 27.46 -8.82
CA SER A 231 -13.11 27.79 -8.09
C SER A 231 -14.33 27.17 -8.77
N GLU A 232 -15.31 26.75 -7.98
CA GLU A 232 -16.46 25.97 -8.43
C GLU A 232 -17.70 26.84 -8.78
N ASP A 233 -17.56 28.16 -8.68
CA ASP A 233 -18.58 29.13 -9.05
C ASP A 233 -18.80 29.18 -10.57
N ILE A 234 -19.94 29.77 -10.96
CA ILE A 234 -20.41 29.79 -12.35
C ILE A 234 -19.45 30.57 -13.27
N GLU A 235 -18.83 31.65 -12.77
CA GLU A 235 -17.93 32.49 -13.56
C GLU A 235 -16.63 31.73 -13.84
N SER A 236 -16.06 31.13 -12.79
CA SER A 236 -14.86 30.28 -12.90
C SER A 236 -15.08 29.08 -13.81
N LYS A 237 -16.26 28.45 -13.79
CA LYS A 237 -16.62 27.36 -14.71
C LYS A 237 -16.79 27.82 -16.16
N ALA A 238 -17.08 29.10 -16.40
CA ALA A 238 -17.13 29.66 -17.74
C ALA A 238 -15.73 29.97 -18.30
N ASP A 239 -14.73 30.17 -17.44
CA ASP A 239 -13.35 30.46 -17.82
C ASP A 239 -12.73 29.34 -18.70
N PRO A 240 -11.98 29.65 -19.76
CA PRO A 240 -11.27 28.66 -20.58
C PRO A 240 -10.15 27.92 -19.82
N ASN A 241 -9.56 28.53 -18.80
CA ASN A 241 -8.53 27.95 -17.93
C ASN A 241 -9.10 27.18 -16.74
N TYR A 242 -10.42 26.99 -16.67
CA TYR A 242 -11.02 26.10 -15.67
C TYR A 242 -10.40 24.71 -15.74
N TYR A 243 -9.92 24.20 -14.60
CA TYR A 243 -9.06 23.02 -14.51
C TYR A 243 -9.61 21.79 -15.24
N LEU A 244 -10.93 21.53 -15.17
CA LEU A 244 -11.54 20.40 -15.88
C LEU A 244 -11.57 20.60 -17.41
N LYS A 245 -11.81 21.82 -17.91
CA LYS A 245 -11.72 22.10 -19.36
C LYS A 245 -10.30 21.93 -19.88
N ARG A 246 -9.34 22.23 -19.01
CA ARG A 246 -7.90 22.10 -19.26
C ARG A 246 -7.37 20.67 -19.10
N GLY A 247 -8.21 19.72 -18.71
CA GLY A 247 -7.80 18.30 -18.63
C GLY A 247 -7.23 17.88 -17.29
N TYR A 248 -7.33 18.67 -16.22
CA TYR A 248 -6.78 18.33 -14.92
C TYR A 248 -7.91 17.85 -14.00
N PRO A 249 -8.17 16.55 -13.83
CA PRO A 249 -9.25 16.09 -12.97
C PRO A 249 -8.91 16.17 -11.47
N GLY A 250 -7.64 16.40 -11.14
CA GLY A 250 -7.11 16.17 -9.80
C GLY A 250 -6.76 14.70 -9.61
N ASN A 251 -6.95 14.17 -8.41
CA ASN A 251 -6.52 12.84 -8.03
C ASN A 251 -7.46 12.19 -7.00
N VAL A 252 -7.17 10.95 -6.62
CA VAL A 252 -7.80 10.30 -5.46
C VAL A 252 -6.73 10.14 -4.40
N ASN A 253 -7.01 10.63 -3.20
CA ASN A 253 -6.09 10.50 -2.08
C ASN A 253 -5.96 9.02 -1.67
N SER A 254 -4.75 8.46 -1.78
CA SER A 254 -4.46 7.04 -1.52
C SER A 254 -4.84 6.58 -0.11
N LEU A 255 -4.85 7.48 0.88
CA LEU A 255 -5.20 7.14 2.27
C LEU A 255 -6.71 7.08 2.52
N SER A 256 -7.47 8.00 1.93
CA SER A 256 -8.91 8.15 2.20
C SER A 256 -9.82 7.61 1.09
N GLY A 257 -9.27 7.34 -0.10
CA GLY A 257 -10.04 6.94 -1.27
C GLY A 257 -11.00 8.03 -1.78
N LYS A 258 -10.80 9.30 -1.37
CA LYS A 258 -11.62 10.44 -1.76
C LYS A 258 -10.98 11.21 -2.92
N HIS A 259 -11.83 11.62 -3.87
CA HIS A 259 -11.44 12.50 -4.96
C HIS A 259 -11.20 13.93 -4.46
N SER A 260 -10.17 14.58 -5.01
CA SER A 260 -9.85 15.99 -4.84
C SER A 260 -9.48 16.61 -6.17
N LYS A 261 -9.91 17.86 -6.38
CA LYS A 261 -9.39 18.72 -7.47
C LYS A 261 -7.92 19.08 -7.20
N PRO A 262 -7.17 19.61 -8.20
CA PRO A 262 -5.79 20.03 -7.99
C PRO A 262 -5.65 20.99 -6.80
N ASP A 263 -4.58 20.86 -6.01
CA ASP A 263 -4.40 21.63 -4.77
C ASP A 263 -3.89 23.06 -4.99
N SER A 264 -3.32 23.34 -6.15
CA SER A 264 -2.72 24.62 -6.52
C SER A 264 -3.26 25.13 -7.85
N ASP A 265 -3.19 26.45 -8.05
CA ASP A 265 -3.48 27.10 -9.33
C ASP A 265 -2.37 26.84 -10.35
N ASN A 266 -1.21 26.34 -9.91
CA ASN A 266 -0.19 25.82 -10.81
C ASN A 266 -0.62 24.44 -11.34
N PRO A 267 -0.62 24.23 -12.66
CA PRO A 267 -0.92 22.91 -13.22
C PRO A 267 0.03 21.83 -12.70
N PRO A 268 -0.47 20.62 -12.40
CA PRO A 268 0.37 19.47 -12.07
C PRO A 268 1.21 19.05 -13.28
N THR A 269 2.33 18.38 -13.05
CA THR A 269 3.19 17.81 -14.10
C THR A 269 2.48 16.74 -14.93
N ALA A 270 3.04 16.36 -16.08
CA ALA A 270 2.53 15.27 -16.91
C ALA A 270 2.39 13.96 -16.12
N LYS A 271 3.42 13.61 -15.34
CA LYS A 271 3.43 12.43 -14.47
C LYS A 271 2.35 12.47 -13.39
N GLU A 272 2.25 13.56 -12.63
CA GLU A 272 1.22 13.72 -11.59
C GLU A 272 -0.19 13.67 -12.19
N THR A 273 -0.37 14.29 -13.35
CA THR A 273 -1.63 14.27 -14.09
C THR A 273 -1.97 12.83 -14.48
N PHE A 274 -1.05 12.08 -15.09
CA PHE A 274 -1.26 10.68 -15.47
C PHE A 274 -1.66 9.81 -14.27
N ILE A 275 -0.96 9.96 -13.14
CA ILE A 275 -1.28 9.25 -11.89
C ILE A 275 -2.68 9.62 -11.41
N GLY A 276 -3.08 10.89 -11.46
CA GLY A 276 -4.43 11.33 -11.10
C GLY A 276 -5.53 10.67 -11.94
N TYR A 277 -5.34 10.59 -13.26
CA TYR A 277 -6.26 9.85 -14.15
C TYR A 277 -6.32 8.36 -13.81
N LEU A 278 -5.16 7.74 -13.57
CA LEU A 278 -5.05 6.33 -13.18
C LEU A 278 -5.79 6.06 -11.86
N GLN A 279 -5.57 6.88 -10.85
CA GLN A 279 -6.19 6.79 -9.52
C GLN A 279 -7.71 6.92 -9.59
N ILE A 280 -8.20 7.94 -10.29
CA ILE A 280 -9.65 8.13 -10.50
C ILE A 280 -10.23 6.95 -11.25
N ALA A 281 -9.51 6.41 -12.24
CA ALA A 281 -9.98 5.29 -13.03
C ALA A 281 -10.02 3.96 -12.27
N MET A 282 -9.16 3.77 -11.27
CA MET A 282 -9.22 2.62 -10.35
C MET A 282 -10.29 2.75 -9.28
N ARG A 283 -10.66 3.99 -8.91
CA ARG A 283 -11.62 4.25 -7.83
C ARG A 283 -13.07 4.28 -8.29
N HIS A 284 -13.30 4.72 -9.52
CA HIS A 284 -14.62 5.00 -10.08
C HIS A 284 -14.81 4.33 -11.44
N THR A 285 -15.97 3.73 -11.71
CA THR A 285 -16.28 3.10 -13.01
C THR A 285 -16.40 4.15 -14.13
N LYS A 286 -16.42 3.71 -15.39
CA LYS A 286 -16.64 4.64 -16.53
C LYS A 286 -17.94 5.43 -16.38
N GLU A 287 -19.01 4.79 -15.92
CA GLU A 287 -20.30 5.43 -15.71
C GLU A 287 -20.25 6.47 -14.58
N GLU A 288 -19.58 6.16 -13.47
CA GLU A 288 -19.40 7.10 -12.36
C GLU A 288 -18.55 8.30 -12.78
N ARG A 289 -17.47 8.06 -13.56
CA ARG A 289 -16.64 9.13 -14.13
C ARG A 289 -17.42 10.02 -15.08
N GLU A 290 -18.36 9.49 -15.86
CA GLU A 290 -19.23 10.31 -16.73
C GLU A 290 -20.18 11.21 -15.92
N VAL A 291 -20.59 10.79 -14.73
CA VAL A 291 -21.37 11.65 -13.81
C VAL A 291 -20.48 12.74 -13.20
N MET A 292 -19.25 12.40 -12.80
CA MET A 292 -18.29 13.37 -12.24
C MET A 292 -17.81 14.38 -13.26
N PHE A 293 -17.48 13.91 -14.48
CA PHE A 293 -16.87 14.67 -15.55
C PHE A 293 -17.59 14.38 -16.88
N PRO A 294 -18.78 14.97 -17.11
CA PRO A 294 -19.55 14.69 -18.31
C PRO A 294 -18.75 14.96 -19.58
N SER A 295 -18.62 13.95 -20.45
CA SER A 295 -17.84 14.01 -21.69
C SER A 295 -18.33 15.08 -22.66
N ALA A 296 -19.64 15.37 -22.65
CA ALA A 296 -20.23 16.46 -23.42
C ALA A 296 -19.73 17.84 -22.99
N THR A 297 -19.36 17.99 -21.72
CA THR A 297 -18.82 19.24 -21.14
C THR A 297 -17.30 19.27 -21.18
N TYR A 298 -16.66 18.12 -20.91
CA TYR A 298 -15.20 17.98 -20.81
C TYR A 298 -14.66 16.88 -21.74
N PRO A 299 -14.74 17.06 -23.07
CA PRO A 299 -14.34 16.02 -24.02
C PRO A 299 -12.85 15.68 -23.94
N PHE A 300 -11.99 16.66 -23.65
CA PHE A 300 -10.54 16.43 -23.49
C PHE A 300 -10.25 15.47 -22.32
N LEU A 301 -10.87 15.69 -21.15
CA LEU A 301 -10.80 14.78 -20.01
C LEU A 301 -11.19 13.36 -20.39
N SER A 302 -12.35 13.21 -21.05
CA SER A 302 -12.87 11.90 -21.46
C SER A 302 -11.88 11.15 -22.35
N THR A 303 -11.27 11.85 -23.33
CA THR A 303 -10.27 11.23 -24.22
C THR A 303 -9.01 10.77 -23.48
N LYS A 304 -8.60 11.48 -22.43
CA LYS A 304 -7.43 11.13 -21.61
C LYS A 304 -7.72 9.97 -20.65
N PHE A 305 -8.94 9.87 -20.10
CA PHE A 305 -9.36 8.68 -19.37
C PHE A 305 -9.36 7.43 -20.26
N ASP A 306 -9.88 7.54 -21.48
CA ASP A 306 -9.86 6.43 -22.44
C ASP A 306 -8.41 6.07 -22.84
N PHE A 307 -7.52 7.06 -22.98
CA PHE A 307 -6.09 6.82 -23.22
C PHE A 307 -5.45 6.02 -22.06
N VAL A 308 -5.53 6.52 -20.82
CA VAL A 308 -4.89 5.88 -19.66
C VAL A 308 -5.43 4.46 -19.44
N THR A 309 -6.75 4.30 -19.53
CA THR A 309 -7.41 2.99 -19.37
C THR A 309 -6.95 1.99 -20.43
N ASN A 310 -6.81 2.43 -21.70
CA ASN A 310 -6.35 1.54 -22.76
C ASN A 310 -4.84 1.29 -22.72
N TYR A 311 -4.05 2.26 -22.25
CA TYR A 311 -2.60 2.12 -22.12
C TYR A 311 -2.23 1.04 -21.09
N LEU A 312 -2.89 1.04 -19.92
CA LEU A 312 -2.62 0.11 -18.82
C LEU A 312 -2.94 -1.36 -19.17
N LYS A 313 -3.80 -1.60 -20.17
CA LYS A 313 -4.04 -2.96 -20.70
C LYS A 313 -2.78 -3.61 -21.30
N LYS A 314 -1.80 -2.82 -21.76
CA LYS A 314 -0.50 -3.34 -22.24
C LYS A 314 0.28 -4.04 -21.12
N TYR A 315 0.04 -3.65 -19.87
CA TYR A 315 0.62 -4.24 -18.66
C TYR A 315 -0.33 -5.25 -18.00
N ASN A 316 -1.36 -5.69 -18.72
CA ASN A 316 -2.44 -6.55 -18.22
C ASN A 316 -3.13 -5.98 -16.96
N ILE A 317 -3.26 -4.65 -16.88
CA ILE A 317 -4.01 -3.98 -15.82
C ILE A 317 -5.32 -3.43 -16.40
N ASP A 318 -6.45 -3.88 -15.84
CA ASP A 318 -7.79 -3.41 -16.19
C ASP A 318 -8.33 -2.50 -15.06
N LEU A 319 -8.21 -1.19 -15.27
CA LEU A 319 -8.67 -0.18 -14.30
C LEU A 319 -10.18 -0.26 -14.07
N GLU A 320 -10.96 -0.64 -15.09
CA GLU A 320 -12.40 -0.73 -14.98
C GLU A 320 -12.83 -1.95 -14.14
N ALA A 321 -12.11 -3.06 -14.27
CA ALA A 321 -12.29 -4.23 -13.41
C ALA A 321 -11.92 -3.91 -11.95
N ILE A 322 -10.81 -3.18 -11.73
CA ILE A 322 -10.41 -2.73 -10.39
C ILE A 322 -11.51 -1.86 -9.76
N ALA A 323 -12.06 -0.89 -10.49
CA ALA A 323 -13.12 -0.03 -9.97
C ALA A 323 -14.37 -0.84 -9.58
N LYS A 324 -14.80 -1.77 -10.43
CA LYS A 324 -16.00 -2.61 -10.20
C LYS A 324 -15.86 -3.55 -9.01
N GLY A 325 -14.66 -4.12 -8.84
CA GLY A 325 -14.40 -5.19 -7.88
C GLY A 325 -15.02 -6.53 -8.29
N PRO A 326 -14.87 -7.57 -7.45
CA PRO A 326 -15.43 -8.88 -7.74
C PRO A 326 -16.97 -8.85 -7.67
N GLU A 327 -17.62 -9.80 -8.33
CA GLU A 327 -19.09 -9.95 -8.25
C GLU A 327 -19.53 -10.24 -6.81
N ASP A 328 -18.88 -11.21 -6.17
CA ASP A 328 -19.01 -11.54 -4.75
C ASP A 328 -18.06 -10.67 -3.90
N TRP A 329 -18.36 -9.37 -3.82
CA TRP A 329 -17.53 -8.39 -3.11
C TRP A 329 -17.66 -8.41 -1.58
N ASP A 330 -18.73 -8.98 -1.05
CA ASP A 330 -18.97 -9.05 0.39
C ASP A 330 -18.41 -10.37 0.93
N ILE A 331 -17.59 -10.31 1.98
CA ILE A 331 -16.93 -11.49 2.55
C ILE A 331 -17.67 -11.93 3.80
N LYS A 332 -18.08 -13.21 3.83
CA LYS A 332 -18.83 -13.83 4.92
C LYS A 332 -18.25 -15.21 5.30
N PRO A 333 -18.29 -15.60 6.60
CA PRO A 333 -18.71 -14.78 7.73
C PRO A 333 -17.72 -13.63 7.97
N TYR A 334 -18.24 -12.57 8.58
CA TYR A 334 -17.39 -11.50 9.08
C TYR A 334 -16.79 -11.97 10.41
N PRO A 335 -15.49 -11.77 10.66
CA PRO A 335 -14.85 -12.35 11.84
C PRO A 335 -15.46 -11.79 13.14
N GLU A 336 -15.61 -12.65 14.14
CA GLU A 336 -15.91 -12.20 15.50
C GLU A 336 -14.70 -11.42 16.04
N LEU A 337 -14.90 -10.12 16.27
CA LEU A 337 -13.90 -9.25 16.89
C LEU A 337 -14.03 -9.32 18.42
N PRO A 338 -12.93 -9.12 19.17
CA PRO A 338 -12.99 -8.99 20.62
C PRO A 338 -14.02 -7.93 21.02
N LYS A 339 -14.69 -8.14 22.15
CA LYS A 339 -15.46 -7.04 22.75
C LYS A 339 -14.45 -5.98 23.14
N THR A 340 -14.60 -4.79 22.59
CA THR A 340 -13.90 -3.62 23.11
C THR A 340 -14.35 -3.45 24.55
N ASP A 341 -13.44 -3.55 25.52
CA ASP A 341 -13.69 -3.07 26.86
C ASP A 341 -13.98 -1.57 26.71
N GLU A 342 -15.27 -1.22 26.68
CA GLU A 342 -15.71 0.13 27.02
C GLU A 342 -15.28 0.28 28.47
N GLY A 343 -14.05 0.79 28.68
CA GLY A 343 -13.54 1.08 30.00
C GLY A 343 -14.63 1.81 30.77
N ASP A 344 -14.98 1.25 31.93
CA ASP A 344 -15.95 1.84 32.83
C ASP A 344 -15.66 3.34 32.90
N GLY A 345 -16.64 4.14 32.48
CA GLY A 345 -16.55 5.59 32.48
C GLY A 345 -16.46 6.10 33.91
N ASP A 346 -15.26 6.10 34.46
CA ASP A 346 -14.91 6.99 35.55
C ASP A 346 -14.68 8.37 34.90
N ASP A 347 -15.78 9.14 34.84
CA ASP A 347 -15.81 10.58 34.59
C ASP A 347 -15.08 11.35 35.71
N ASP A 348 -13.83 11.00 35.99
CA ASP A 348 -12.94 11.78 36.84
C ASP A 348 -12.24 12.81 35.95
N ASP A 349 -12.97 13.86 35.58
CA ASP A 349 -12.42 15.06 34.95
C ASP A 349 -11.34 15.66 35.86
N PRO A 350 -10.03 15.59 35.52
CA PRO A 350 -8.97 16.14 36.36
C PRO A 350 -8.88 17.68 36.26
N TRP A 351 -9.75 18.32 35.47
CA TRP A 351 -9.66 19.73 35.12
C TRP A 351 -10.84 20.58 35.58
N GLY A 352 -11.77 20.01 36.33
CA GLY A 352 -12.95 20.70 36.87
C GLY A 352 -12.71 21.57 38.10
N ASP A 353 -11.71 22.48 38.11
CA ASP A 353 -11.74 23.63 39.06
C ASP A 353 -10.71 24.77 38.80
N TRP A 354 -10.58 25.28 37.57
CA TRP A 354 -9.76 26.48 37.31
C TRP A 354 -10.57 27.66 36.76
N GLY A 355 -11.61 28.05 37.49
CA GLY A 355 -12.45 29.18 37.13
C GLY A 355 -13.11 29.87 38.30
N ASP A 356 -12.31 30.39 39.24
CA ASP A 356 -12.76 31.43 40.19
C ASP A 356 -11.54 32.20 40.73
N TRP A 357 -11.09 33.25 40.03
CA TRP A 357 -10.40 34.46 40.56
C TRP A 357 -10.46 35.60 39.54
#